data_AF-Q8NNG1-F1
#
_entry.id   AF-Q8NNG1-F1
#
_cell.length_a   1.000
_cell.length_b   1.000
_cell.length_c   1.000
_cell.angle_alpha   90.00
_cell.angle_beta   90.00
_cell.angle_gamma   90.00
#
_symmetry.space_group_name_H-M   'P 1'
#
loop_
_entity.id
_entity.type
_entity.pdbx_description
1 polymer ?
#
loop_
_entity_poly.entity_id
_entity_poly.type
_entity_poly.pdbx_seq_one_letter_code
_entity_poly.pdbx_strand_id
1 'polypeptide(L)'
;MPALSSSIIDPLWRQFSALIPPVINTHPLGCHRPRIADRIIFDKLIAVLVLGASYIKIFRFHMLSHHATHPPRRVDHCRDI
;
A
#
# COMPACT_ATOMS: atom_id res chain seq x y z
N MET A 1 11.00 15.59 -8.55
CA MET A 1 9.94 14.83 -9.25
C MET A 1 8.74 15.73 -9.38
N PRO A 2 8.05 15.80 -10.53
CA PRO A 2 6.82 16.59 -10.61
C PRO A 2 5.79 15.97 -9.66
N ALA A 3 5.34 16.74 -8.68
CA ALA A 3 4.30 16.33 -7.76
C ALA A 3 2.95 16.73 -8.35
N LEU A 4 2.02 15.77 -8.45
CA LEU A 4 0.62 16.11 -8.65
C LEU A 4 0.11 16.85 -7.40
N SER A 5 -0.71 17.88 -7.61
CA SER A 5 -1.26 18.66 -6.50
C SER A 5 -2.24 17.81 -5.68
N SER A 6 -2.23 17.99 -4.36
CA SER A 6 -3.17 17.32 -3.44
C SER A 6 -4.64 17.64 -3.79
N SER A 7 -4.89 18.83 -4.32
CA SER A 7 -6.20 19.26 -4.82
C SER A 7 -6.81 18.35 -5.90
N ILE A 8 -5.99 17.56 -6.60
CA ILE A 8 -6.42 16.58 -7.60
C ILE A 8 -6.44 15.17 -7.00
N ILE A 9 -5.41 14.81 -6.23
CA ILE A 9 -5.25 13.46 -5.67
C ILE A 9 -6.34 13.12 -4.65
N ASP A 10 -6.65 14.05 -3.73
CA ASP A 10 -7.60 13.79 -2.65
C ASP A 10 -9.05 13.59 -3.12
N PRO A 11 -9.62 14.38 -4.06
CA PRO A 11 -10.95 14.07 -4.59
C PRO A 11 -10.98 12.76 -5.38
N LEU A 12 -9.92 12.43 -6.14
CA LEU A 12 -9.82 11.14 -6.83
C LEU A 12 -9.78 9.97 -5.83
N TRP A 13 -9.01 10.11 -4.75
CA TRP A 13 -8.99 9.12 -3.68
C TRP A 13 -10.37 8.93 -3.06
N ARG A 14 -11.14 10.01 -2.82
CA ARG A 14 -12.50 9.90 -2.29
C ARG A 14 -13.42 9.10 -3.20
N GLN A 15 -13.39 9.37 -4.51
CA GLN A 15 -14.17 8.59 -5.48
C GLN A 15 -13.71 7.14 -5.56
N PHE A 16 -12.40 6.89 -5.60
CA PHE A 16 -11.84 5.55 -5.71
C PHE A 16 -12.14 4.70 -4.47
N SER A 17 -11.93 5.26 -3.27
CA SER A 17 -12.16 4.56 -2.00
C SER A 17 -13.60 4.12 -1.80
N ALA A 18 -14.57 4.88 -2.33
CA ALA A 18 -15.99 4.53 -2.29
C ALA A 18 -16.32 3.27 -3.12
N LEU A 19 -15.48 2.92 -4.09
CA LEU A 19 -15.63 1.74 -4.94
C LEU A 19 -14.92 0.51 -4.39
N ILE A 20 -14.14 0.65 -3.31
CA ILE A 20 -13.39 -0.47 -2.74
C ILE A 20 -14.35 -1.35 -1.93
N PRO A 21 -14.46 -2.65 -2.23
CA PRO A 21 -15.28 -3.55 -1.45
C PRO A 21 -14.73 -3.72 -0.03
N PRO A 22 -15.61 -4.00 0.96
CA PRO A 22 -15.20 -4.20 2.34
C PRO A 22 -14.19 -5.35 2.45
N VAL A 23 -13.21 -5.18 3.34
CA VAL A 23 -12.17 -6.17 3.56
C VAL A 23 -12.72 -7.30 4.42
N ILE A 24 -12.83 -8.50 3.85
CA ILE A 24 -13.25 -9.71 4.57
C ILE A 24 -11.98 -10.48 4.93
N ASN A 25 -11.55 -10.37 6.19
CA ASN A 25 -10.39 -11.10 6.74
C ASN A 25 -10.86 -12.20 7.71
N THR A 26 -11.67 -13.14 7.22
CA THR A 26 -12.23 -14.25 8.02
C THR A 26 -11.34 -15.50 7.97
N HIS A 27 -10.01 -15.33 7.94
CA HIS A 27 -9.13 -16.49 7.86
C HIS A 27 -8.88 -17.08 9.26
N PRO A 28 -9.25 -18.35 9.50
CA PRO A 28 -9.28 -18.94 10.85
C PRO A 28 -7.92 -19.02 11.53
N LEU A 29 -6.84 -19.21 10.77
CA LEU A 29 -5.49 -19.32 11.32
C LEU A 29 -4.75 -17.97 11.43
N GLY A 30 -5.29 -16.89 10.87
CA GLY A 30 -4.64 -15.57 10.89
C GLY A 30 -3.24 -15.48 10.24
N CYS A 31 -2.69 -16.57 9.68
CA CYS A 31 -1.33 -16.64 9.14
C CYS A 31 -1.12 -15.96 7.79
N HIS A 32 -2.15 -15.31 7.22
CA HIS A 32 -1.96 -14.55 6.00
C HIS A 32 -1.33 -13.19 6.28
N ARG A 33 -0.50 -12.76 5.32
CA ARG A 33 0.04 -11.41 5.33
C ARG A 33 -1.11 -10.40 5.30
N PRO A 34 -1.19 -9.47 6.26
CA PRO A 34 -2.25 -8.47 6.28
C PRO A 34 -2.26 -7.65 4.98
N ARG A 35 -3.46 -7.35 4.48
CA ARG A 35 -3.65 -6.45 3.34
C ARG A 35 -2.99 -5.09 3.63
N ILE A 36 -2.27 -4.55 2.65
CA ILE A 36 -1.68 -3.21 2.72
C ILE A 36 -2.82 -2.19 2.63
N ALA A 37 -2.71 -1.08 3.39
CA ALA A 37 -3.72 -0.02 3.35
C ALA A 37 -3.93 0.52 1.92
N ASP A 38 -5.19 0.66 1.53
CA ASP A 38 -5.56 0.99 0.15
C ASP A 38 -5.01 2.34 -0.32
N ARG A 39 -4.90 3.32 0.59
CA ARG A 39 -4.31 4.63 0.30
C ARG A 39 -2.85 4.50 -0.15
N ILE A 40 -2.08 3.62 0.48
CA ILE A 40 -0.67 3.39 0.13
C ILE A 40 -0.56 2.77 -1.27
N ILE A 41 -1.46 1.85 -1.61
CA ILE A 41 -1.48 1.26 -2.96
C ILE A 41 -1.86 2.31 -4.00
N PHE A 42 -2.89 3.12 -3.73
CA PHE A 42 -3.33 4.19 -4.62
C PHE A 42 -2.21 5.19 -4.91
N ASP A 43 -1.50 5.68 -3.90
CA ASP A 43 -0.39 6.62 -4.07
C ASP A 43 0.73 6.02 -4.95
N LYS A 44 0.99 4.71 -4.83
CA LYS A 44 1.97 4.00 -5.68
C LYS A 44 1.49 3.85 -7.12
N LEU A 45 0.20 3.63 -7.34
CA LEU A 45 -0.38 3.59 -8.69
C LEU A 45 -0.27 4.96 -9.37
N ILE A 46 -0.55 6.05 -8.65
CA ILE A 46 -0.34 7.40 -9.15
C ILE A 46 1.14 7.65 -9.47
N ALA A 47 2.06 7.20 -8.62
CA ALA A 47 3.49 7.32 -8.89
C ALA A 47 3.92 6.57 -10.17
N VAL A 48 3.37 5.37 -10.42
CA VAL A 48 3.62 4.62 -11.67
C VAL A 48 3.12 5.43 -12.87
N LEU A 49 1.91 5.97 -12.80
CA LEU A 49 1.28 6.72 -13.89
C LEU A 49 2.03 8.04 -14.20
N VAL A 50 2.40 8.81 -13.19
CA VAL A 50 3.07 10.12 -13.37
C VAL A 50 4.51 9.95 -13.82
N LEU A 51 5.21 8.96 -13.29
CA LEU A 51 6.65 8.78 -13.56
C LEU A 51 6.92 7.88 -14.77
N GLY A 52 5.94 7.08 -15.21
CA GLY A 52 6.15 6.05 -16.23
C GLY A 52 7.09 4.92 -15.78
N ALA A 53 7.35 4.80 -14.47
CA ALA A 53 8.27 3.80 -13.92
C ALA A 53 7.54 2.49 -13.64
N SER A 54 8.23 1.37 -13.85
CA SER A 54 7.67 0.05 -13.53
C SER A 54 7.37 -0.09 -12.03
N TYR A 55 6.28 -0.79 -11.71
CA TYR A 55 5.82 -1.01 -10.33
C TYR A 55 6.94 -1.55 -9.42
N ILE A 56 7.78 -2.45 -9.93
CA ILE A 56 8.93 -3.03 -9.21
C ILE A 56 9.94 -1.94 -8.78
N LYS A 57 10.17 -0.92 -9.62
CA LYS A 57 11.09 0.19 -9.31
C LYS A 57 10.53 1.07 -8.19
N ILE A 58 9.24 1.40 -8.24
CA ILE A 58 8.57 2.22 -7.22
C ILE A 58 8.47 1.48 -5.88
N PHE A 59 8.14 0.19 -5.90
CA PHE A 59 8.10 -0.63 -4.69
C PHE A 59 9.46 -0.67 -3.98
N ARG A 60 10.55 -0.84 -4.76
CA ARG A 60 11.92 -0.87 -4.22
C ARG A 60 12.37 0.49 -3.66
N PHE A 61 11.98 1.60 -4.30
CA PHE A 61 12.27 2.95 -3.82
C PHE A 61 11.57 3.23 -2.48
N HIS A 62 10.33 2.75 -2.34
CA HIS A 62 9.56 2.90 -1.11
C HIS A 62 10.07 1.97 0.00
N MET A 63 10.55 0.77 -0.31
CA MET A 63 11.12 -0.12 0.70
C MET A 63 12.34 0.49 1.40
N LEU A 64 13.14 1.29 0.68
CA LEU A 64 14.25 2.07 1.26
C LEU A 64 13.76 3.21 2.17
N SER A 65 12.58 3.79 1.91
CA SER A 65 11.98 4.84 2.75
C SER A 65 11.14 4.31 3.93
N HIS A 66 10.54 3.11 3.82
CA HIS A 66 9.71 2.51 4.87
C HIS A 66 10.51 1.81 5.99
N HIS A 67 11.79 1.46 5.77
CA HIS A 67 12.64 0.95 6.85
C HIS A 67 12.86 1.95 8.00
N ALA A 68 12.53 3.23 7.81
CA ALA A 68 12.63 4.26 8.85
C ALA A 68 11.33 4.48 9.66
N THR A 69 10.17 3.97 9.23
CA THR A 69 8.85 4.36 9.80
C THR A 69 7.96 3.22 10.28
N HIS A 70 8.40 1.96 10.17
CA HIS A 70 7.67 0.84 10.77
C HIS A 70 8.64 -0.17 11.39
N PRO A 71 8.56 -0.44 12.71
CA PRO A 71 9.27 -1.57 13.28
C PRO A 71 8.77 -2.87 12.61
N PRO A 72 9.61 -3.90 12.48
CA PRO A 72 9.19 -5.17 11.91
C PRO A 72 8.01 -5.71 12.72
N ARG A 73 6.85 -5.86 12.08
CA ARG A 73 5.72 -6.58 12.68
C ARG A 73 6.13 -8.04 12.80
N ARG A 74 6.55 -8.39 14.01
CA ARG A 74 6.84 -9.71 14.53
C ARG A 74 5.70 -10.67 14.14
N VAL A 75 5.93 -11.51 13.13
CA VAL A 75 5.09 -12.66 12.78
C VAL A 75 5.70 -13.92 13.40
N ASP A 76 5.88 -13.90 14.72
CA ASP A 76 6.61 -14.98 15.42
C ASP A 76 5.70 -16.15 15.84
N HIS A 77 4.43 -16.17 15.43
CA HIS A 77 3.48 -17.17 15.94
C HIS A 77 3.03 -18.26 14.94
N CYS A 78 3.51 -18.24 13.69
CA CYS A 78 3.12 -19.23 12.68
C CYS A 78 4.31 -20.06 12.15
N ARG A 79 5.41 -20.17 12.91
CA ARG A 79 6.54 -21.07 12.58
C ARG A 79 6.56 -22.37 13.40
N ASP A 80 5.63 -22.54 14.34
CA ASP A 80 5.61 -23.68 15.27
C ASP A 80 4.46 -24.68 14.98
N ILE A 81 3.92 -24.70 13.74
CA ILE A 81 2.98 -25.73 13.25
C ILE A 81 3.53 -26.33 11.95
#